data_AF-A0A820CUJ6-F1
#
_entry.id   AF-A0A820CUJ6-F1
#
_cell.length_a   1.000
_cell.length_b   1.000
_cell.length_c   1.000
_cell.angle_alpha   90.00
_cell.angle_beta   90.00
_cell.angle_gamma   90.00
#
_symmetry.space_group_name_H-M   'P 1'
#
loop_
_entity.id
_entity.type
_entity.pdbx_description
1 polymer ?
#
loop_
_entity_poly.entity_id
_entity_poly.type
_entity_poly.pdbx_seq_one_letter_code
_entity_poly.pdbx_strand_id
1 'polypeptide(L)'
;MDVDIIADRRITPLHLACQYGHSKVVKYLLEHNASPTLRDAQLYNCLERAIVNHHDKLVKDILFEHPLWRSMMRNAQLIKGIKAYDTPMRKLIRYMPNVALHVIDTKLTRTVGGSEQKVFKHIYDYEFYQDELVVEQWYKQ
;
A
#
# COMPACT_ATOMS: atom_id res chain seq x y z
N MET A 1 -1.37 17.57 18.97
CA MET A 1 -2.67 16.87 18.92
C MET A 1 -2.36 15.49 18.41
N ASP A 2 -2.64 14.43 19.17
CA ASP A 2 -2.34 13.07 18.73
C ASP A 2 -3.27 12.72 17.57
N VAL A 3 -2.72 12.46 16.39
CA VAL A 3 -3.48 12.16 15.17
C VAL A 3 -3.76 10.67 15.01
N ASP A 4 -3.11 9.84 15.82
CA ASP A 4 -3.21 8.38 15.79
C ASP A 4 -4.21 7.85 16.84
N ILE A 5 -5.17 8.67 17.27
CA ILE A 5 -6.22 8.29 18.22
C ILE A 5 -6.92 7.04 17.70
N ILE A 6 -6.87 5.97 18.50
CA ILE A 6 -7.53 4.70 18.20
C ILE A 6 -8.95 4.71 18.77
N ALA A 7 -9.95 4.61 17.90
CA ALA A 7 -11.33 4.35 18.26
C ALA A 7 -11.57 2.84 18.52
N ASP A 8 -12.81 2.46 18.84
CA ASP A 8 -13.21 1.06 18.94
C ASP A 8 -12.73 0.27 17.72
N ARG A 9 -12.09 -0.88 17.97
CA ARG A 9 -11.43 -1.73 16.95
C ARG A 9 -10.14 -1.17 16.34
N ARG A 10 -9.41 -0.30 17.05
CA ARG A 10 -8.10 0.25 16.61
C ARG A 10 -8.19 1.06 15.31
N ILE A 11 -9.34 1.66 15.05
CA ILE A 11 -9.57 2.47 13.86
C ILE A 11 -9.06 3.89 14.13
N THR A 12 -8.16 4.39 13.28
CA THR A 12 -7.68 5.79 13.35
C THR A 12 -8.52 6.70 12.45
N PRO A 13 -8.49 8.03 12.65
CA PRO A 13 -9.14 8.98 11.74
C PRO A 13 -8.73 8.78 10.28
N LEU A 14 -7.46 8.39 10.06
CA LEU A 14 -6.92 8.11 8.73
C LEU A 14 -7.58 6.87 8.08
N HIS A 15 -7.91 5.84 8.85
CA HIS A 15 -8.66 4.69 8.35
C HIS A 15 -10.05 5.10 7.85
N LEU A 16 -10.77 5.93 8.60
CA LEU A 16 -12.09 6.41 8.21
C LEU A 16 -12.01 7.29 6.96
N ALA A 17 -11.05 8.24 6.92
CA ALA A 17 -10.85 9.10 5.77
C ALA A 17 -10.56 8.29 4.49
N CYS A 18 -9.75 7.22 4.59
CA CYS A 18 -9.49 6.33 3.48
C CYS A 18 -10.67 5.42 3.12
N GLN A 19 -11.41 4.92 4.11
CA GLN A 19 -12.60 4.10 3.91
C GLN A 19 -13.71 4.86 3.15
N TYR A 20 -13.89 6.15 3.43
CA TYR A 20 -14.89 7.01 2.77
C TYR A 20 -14.34 7.78 1.55
N GLY A 21 -13.08 7.57 1.17
CA GLY A 21 -12.51 8.20 -0.02
C GLY A 21 -12.30 9.70 0.11
N HIS A 22 -12.16 10.23 1.32
CA HIS A 22 -12.02 11.67 1.59
C HIS A 22 -10.58 12.14 1.33
N SER A 23 -10.17 12.23 0.07
CA SER A 23 -8.78 12.54 -0.31
C SER A 23 -8.21 13.80 0.34
N LYS A 24 -9.02 14.86 0.50
CA LYS A 24 -8.58 16.09 1.17
C LYS A 24 -8.24 15.87 2.64
N VAL A 25 -9.07 15.08 3.34
CA VAL A 25 -8.85 14.74 4.76
C VAL A 25 -7.67 13.80 4.90
N VAL A 26 -7.51 12.84 4.00
CA VAL A 26 -6.34 11.95 3.97
C VAL A 26 -5.05 12.73 3.81
N LYS A 27 -4.98 13.64 2.84
CA LYS A 27 -3.81 14.51 2.63
C LYS A 27 -3.50 15.34 3.88
N TYR A 28 -4.52 15.98 4.45
CA TYR A 28 -4.38 16.77 5.68
C TYR A 28 -3.83 15.93 6.86
N LEU A 29 -4.36 14.72 7.08
CA LEU A 29 -3.90 13.85 8.16
C LEU A 29 -2.47 13.38 7.95
N LEU A 30 -2.11 13.01 6.72
CA LEU A 30 -0.74 12.60 6.37
C LEU A 30 0.27 13.74 6.54
N GLU A 31 -0.12 14.97 6.18
CA GLU A 31 0.68 16.19 6.40
C GLU A 31 0.90 16.50 7.89
N HIS A 32 0.00 16.03 8.76
CA HIS A 32 0.11 16.18 10.22
C HIS A 32 0.74 14.96 10.90
N ASN A 33 1.59 14.22 10.19
CA ASN A 33 2.31 13.04 10.67
C ASN A 33 1.42 11.87 11.14
N ALA A 34 0.19 11.74 10.64
CA ALA A 34 -0.62 10.55 10.92
C ALA A 34 0.06 9.31 10.36
N SER A 35 0.17 8.25 11.15
CA SER A 35 0.88 7.05 10.75
C SER A 35 0.03 6.18 9.81
N PRO A 36 0.40 6.03 8.53
CA PRO A 36 -0.40 5.28 7.57
C PRO A 36 -0.17 3.78 7.63
N THR A 37 0.78 3.32 8.45
CA THR A 37 1.12 1.90 8.63
C THR A 37 0.36 1.25 9.78
N LEU A 38 -0.36 2.05 10.59
CA LEU A 38 -1.21 1.55 11.65
C LEU A 38 -2.28 0.62 11.08
N ARG A 39 -2.58 -0.43 11.86
CA ARG A 39 -3.52 -1.48 11.48
C ARG A 39 -4.72 -1.47 12.40
N ASP A 40 -5.89 -1.58 11.81
CA ASP A 40 -7.14 -1.79 12.55
C ASP A 40 -7.27 -3.24 13.06
N ALA A 41 -8.39 -3.55 13.71
CA ALA A 41 -8.68 -4.89 14.24
C ALA A 41 -8.76 -6.00 13.17
N GLN A 42 -8.95 -5.65 11.89
CA GLN A 42 -8.93 -6.56 10.76
C GLN A 42 -7.51 -6.70 10.16
N LEU A 43 -6.51 -6.07 10.79
CA LEU A 43 -5.13 -5.97 10.35
C LEU A 43 -4.96 -5.16 9.06
N TYR A 44 -5.96 -4.35 8.68
CA TYR A 44 -5.87 -3.48 7.52
C TYR A 44 -5.32 -2.13 7.89
N ASN A 45 -4.46 -1.61 7.04
CA ASN A 45 -4.05 -0.22 7.12
C ASN A 45 -5.02 0.69 6.36
N CYS A 46 -4.77 2.00 6.39
CA CYS A 46 -5.63 2.97 5.73
C CYS A 46 -5.68 2.77 4.20
N LEU A 47 -4.58 2.37 3.56
CA LEU A 47 -4.53 2.10 2.12
C LEU A 47 -5.43 0.92 1.74
N GLU A 48 -5.36 -0.18 2.50
CA GLU A 48 -6.18 -1.35 2.24
C GLU A 48 -7.67 -1.07 2.44
N ARG A 49 -8.02 -0.19 3.39
CA ARG A 49 -9.39 0.32 3.49
C ARG A 49 -9.81 1.09 2.24
N ALA A 50 -8.96 1.94 1.69
CA ALA A 50 -9.26 2.61 0.42
C ALA A 50 -9.40 1.60 -0.75
N ILE A 51 -8.58 0.55 -0.78
CA ILE A 51 -8.61 -0.49 -1.81
C ILE A 51 -9.90 -1.30 -1.76
N VAL A 52 -10.28 -1.79 -0.58
CA VAL A 52 -11.48 -2.62 -0.39
C VAL A 52 -12.76 -1.83 -0.65
N ASN A 53 -12.74 -0.50 -0.47
CA ASN A 53 -13.87 0.39 -0.77
C ASN A 53 -13.81 0.98 -2.19
N HIS A 54 -12.92 0.50 -3.06
CA HIS A 54 -12.82 0.88 -4.47
C HIS A 54 -12.54 2.38 -4.74
N HIS A 55 -11.75 3.03 -3.88
CA HIS A 55 -11.41 4.44 -4.06
C HIS A 55 -10.20 4.65 -4.99
N ASP A 56 -10.37 4.39 -6.29
CA ASP A 56 -9.34 4.46 -7.34
C ASP A 56 -8.47 5.72 -7.29
N LYS A 57 -9.13 6.89 -7.24
CA LYS A 57 -8.43 8.18 -7.25
C LYS A 57 -7.56 8.35 -6.01
N LEU A 58 -8.10 8.02 -4.83
CA LEU A 58 -7.37 8.12 -3.58
C LEU A 58 -6.16 7.18 -3.54
N VAL A 59 -6.36 5.92 -3.96
CA VAL A 59 -5.29 4.93 -3.98
C VAL A 59 -4.18 5.35 -4.95
N LYS A 60 -4.52 5.91 -6.12
CA LYS A 60 -3.54 6.50 -7.03
C LYS A 60 -2.81 7.67 -6.37
N ASP A 61 -3.53 8.63 -5.81
CA ASP A 61 -2.90 9.78 -5.16
C ASP A 61 -1.89 9.33 -4.08
N ILE A 62 -2.26 8.36 -3.24
CA ILE A 62 -1.37 7.83 -2.19
C ILE A 62 -0.17 7.08 -2.80
N LEU A 63 -0.38 6.16 -3.73
CA LEU A 63 0.70 5.32 -4.28
C LEU A 63 1.69 6.12 -5.15
N PHE A 64 1.22 7.20 -5.78
CA PHE A 64 2.02 7.98 -6.71
C PHE A 64 2.64 9.21 -6.09
N GLU A 65 1.93 9.91 -5.20
CA GLU A 65 2.35 11.19 -4.61
C GLU A 65 3.01 11.03 -3.23
N HIS A 66 2.67 10.00 -2.45
CA HIS A 66 3.10 9.93 -1.05
C HIS A 66 4.42 9.15 -0.87
N PRO A 67 5.43 9.68 -0.15
CA PRO A 67 6.74 9.03 -0.01
C PRO A 67 6.70 7.70 0.77
N LEU A 68 5.73 7.53 1.68
CA LEU A 68 5.59 6.31 2.49
C LEU A 68 4.76 5.20 1.82
N TRP A 69 4.44 5.32 0.53
CA TRP A 69 3.65 4.31 -0.19
C TRP A 69 4.23 2.89 -0.05
N ARG A 70 5.57 2.74 -0.08
CA ARG A 70 6.25 1.45 0.12
C ARG A 70 5.96 0.86 1.50
N SER A 71 6.04 1.68 2.55
CA SER A 71 5.77 1.24 3.92
C SER A 71 4.30 0.82 4.10
N MET A 72 3.38 1.49 3.40
CA MET A 72 1.95 1.13 3.39
C MET A 72 1.70 -0.18 2.63
N MET A 73 2.48 -0.47 1.58
CA MET A 73 2.41 -1.72 0.83
C MET A 73 3.03 -2.91 1.58
N ARG A 74 3.94 -2.66 2.54
CA ARG A 74 4.51 -3.66 3.46
C ARG A 74 3.54 -4.06 4.56
N ASN A 75 2.36 -4.55 4.17
CA ASN A 75 1.43 -5.21 5.07
C ASN A 75 1.14 -6.63 4.58
N ALA A 76 0.98 -7.57 5.50
CA ALA A 76 0.63 -8.94 5.16
C ALA A 76 -0.19 -9.55 6.28
N GLN A 77 -1.30 -10.18 5.90
CA GLN A 77 -2.19 -10.92 6.78
C GLN A 77 -2.21 -12.39 6.38
N LEU A 78 -1.99 -13.31 7.32
CA LEU A 78 -2.13 -14.74 7.02
C LEU A 78 -3.59 -15.08 6.71
N ILE A 79 -3.84 -15.71 5.56
CA ILE A 79 -5.16 -16.19 5.19
C ILE A 79 -5.45 -17.46 6.01
N LYS A 80 -6.47 -17.44 6.86
CA LYS A 80 -6.83 -18.62 7.67
C LYS A 80 -7.21 -19.79 6.77
N GLY A 81 -6.57 -20.94 6.98
CA GLY A 81 -6.84 -22.18 6.25
C GLY A 81 -5.99 -22.41 5.00
N ILE A 82 -5.18 -21.44 4.57
CA ILE A 82 -4.24 -21.58 3.46
C ILE A 82 -2.90 -21.02 3.92
N LYS A 83 -1.76 -21.65 3.60
CA LYS A 83 -0.42 -21.11 3.89
C LYS A 83 -0.07 -19.95 2.94
N ALA A 84 -0.92 -18.95 2.87
CA ALA A 84 -0.80 -17.83 1.95
C ALA A 84 -1.09 -16.52 2.68
N TYR A 85 -0.44 -15.44 2.23
CA TYR A 85 -0.66 -14.11 2.77
C TYR A 85 -1.63 -13.31 1.89
N ASP A 86 -2.44 -12.47 2.53
CA ASP A 86 -3.20 -11.40 1.90
C ASP A 86 -2.38 -10.12 2.03
N THR A 87 -1.85 -9.66 0.90
CA THR A 87 -1.02 -8.45 0.80
C THR A 87 -1.80 -7.34 0.11
N PRO A 88 -1.48 -6.06 0.35
CA PRO A 88 -2.04 -4.93 -0.39
C PRO A 88 -1.96 -5.11 -1.90
N MET A 89 -0.88 -5.70 -2.42
CA MET A 89 -0.72 -5.99 -3.84
C MET A 89 -1.73 -7.03 -4.34
N ARG A 90 -1.95 -8.13 -3.59
CA ARG A 90 -3.02 -9.10 -3.92
C ARG A 90 -4.40 -8.46 -3.87
N LYS A 91 -4.66 -7.57 -2.91
CA LYS A 91 -5.92 -6.82 -2.84
C LYS A 91 -6.09 -5.89 -4.04
N LEU A 92 -5.05 -5.18 -4.46
CA LEU A 92 -5.07 -4.36 -5.68
C LEU A 92 -5.42 -5.21 -6.89
N ILE A 93 -4.79 -6.38 -7.07
CA ILE A 93 -5.09 -7.29 -8.18
C ILE A 93 -6.56 -7.75 -8.15
N ARG A 94 -7.11 -8.04 -6.96
CA ARG A 94 -8.50 -8.54 -6.81
C ARG A 94 -9.57 -7.45 -6.96
N TYR A 95 -9.36 -6.28 -6.37
CA TYR A 95 -10.39 -5.23 -6.26
C TYR A 95 -10.18 -4.07 -7.25
N MET A 96 -8.94 -3.83 -7.70
CA MET A 96 -8.54 -2.66 -8.49
C MET A 96 -7.46 -3.02 -9.53
N PRO A 97 -7.73 -3.95 -10.45
CA PRO A 97 -6.70 -4.50 -11.35
C PRO A 97 -6.03 -3.45 -12.24
N ASN A 98 -6.78 -2.40 -12.64
CA ASN A 98 -6.23 -1.29 -13.42
C ASN A 98 -5.19 -0.47 -12.64
N VAL A 99 -5.42 -0.27 -11.34
CA VAL A 99 -4.47 0.43 -10.47
C VAL A 99 -3.27 -0.47 -10.20
N ALA A 100 -3.49 -1.77 -9.98
CA ALA A 100 -2.43 -2.75 -9.84
C ALA A 100 -1.47 -2.72 -11.03
N LEU A 101 -1.99 -2.84 -12.26
CA LEU A 101 -1.20 -2.78 -13.48
C LEU A 101 -0.38 -1.49 -13.57
N HIS A 102 -1.02 -0.36 -13.29
CA HIS A 102 -0.33 0.93 -13.34
C HIS A 102 0.81 1.03 -12.32
N VAL A 103 0.63 0.52 -11.10
CA VAL A 103 1.68 0.48 -10.06
C VAL A 103 2.86 -0.37 -10.50
N ILE A 104 2.60 -1.51 -11.16
CA ILE A 104 3.64 -2.41 -11.65
C ILE A 104 4.49 -1.74 -12.73
N ASP A 105 3.82 -1.13 -13.70
CA ASP A 105 4.48 -0.51 -14.84
C ASP A 105 5.31 0.72 -14.44
N THR A 106 4.89 1.43 -13.40
CA THR A 106 5.48 2.75 -13.05
C THR A 106 6.39 2.72 -11.82
N LYS A 107 6.04 1.94 -10.79
CA LYS A 107 6.75 1.94 -9.49
C LYS A 107 7.63 0.71 -9.31
N LEU A 108 7.26 -0.42 -9.91
CA LEU A 108 8.00 -1.68 -9.79
C LEU A 108 8.88 -1.99 -11.00
N THR A 109 8.79 -1.19 -12.07
CA THR A 109 9.63 -1.33 -13.26
C THR A 109 10.53 -0.12 -13.40
N ARG A 110 11.86 -0.32 -13.35
CA ARG A 110 12.85 0.71 -13.64
C ARG A 110 13.65 0.36 -14.88
N THR A 111 13.61 1.24 -15.88
CA THR A 111 14.53 1.17 -17.02
C THR A 111 15.87 1.81 -16.64
N VAL A 112 16.95 1.07 -16.85
CA VAL A 112 18.32 1.53 -16.64
C VAL A 112 19.09 1.35 -17.95
N GLY A 113 19.71 2.43 -18.42
CA GLY A 113 20.40 2.48 -19.71
C GLY A 113 19.86 3.60 -20.59
N GLY A 114 20.76 4.52 -20.95
CA GLY A 114 20.50 5.64 -21.86
C GLY A 114 21.39 5.56 -23.09
N SER A 115 21.20 6.49 -24.03
CA SER A 115 21.89 6.58 -25.34
C SER A 115 23.41 6.40 -25.30
N GLU A 116 24.04 6.67 -24.16
CA GLU A 116 25.49 6.52 -23.94
C GLU A 116 25.97 5.07 -23.76
N GLN A 117 25.09 4.11 -23.38
CA GLN A 117 25.51 2.76 -22.95
C GLN A 117 25.01 1.60 -23.83
N LYS A 118 24.31 1.86 -24.96
CA LYS A 118 23.85 0.85 -25.95
C LYS A 118 23.04 -0.35 -25.42
N VAL A 119 22.76 -0.42 -24.12
CA VAL A 119 22.03 -1.53 -23.48
C VAL A 119 20.89 -0.94 -22.66
N PHE A 120 19.66 -1.33 -23.02
CA PHE A 120 18.47 -1.08 -22.20
C PHE A 120 18.26 -2.27 -21.27
N LYS A 121 18.25 -2.03 -19.96
CA LYS A 121 17.92 -3.03 -18.95
C LYS A 121 16.61 -2.64 -18.26
N HIS A 122 15.64 -3.54 -18.27
CA HIS A 122 14.45 -3.44 -17.42
C HIS A 122 14.73 -4.17 -16.10
N ILE A 123 14.59 -3.49 -14.97
CA ILE A 123 14.71 -4.05 -13.63
C ILE A 123 13.31 -4.09 -13.02
N TYR A 124 12.87 -5.28 -12.64
CA TYR A 124 11.58 -5.50 -11.99
C TYR A 124 11.78 -5.74 -10.49
N ASP A 125 11.05 -4.99 -9.66
CA ASP A 125 11.02 -5.14 -8.21
C ASP A 125 9.95 -6.16 -7.82
N TYR A 126 10.41 -7.35 -7.41
CA TYR A 126 9.53 -8.47 -7.04
C TYR A 126 9.14 -8.49 -5.55
N GLU A 127 9.49 -7.46 -4.77
CA GLU A 127 9.28 -7.39 -3.31
C GLU A 127 7.83 -7.70 -2.91
N PHE A 128 6.84 -7.25 -3.69
CA PHE A 128 5.41 -7.41 -3.39
C PHE A 128 4.74 -8.59 -4.12
N TYR A 129 5.53 -9.47 -4.74
CA TYR A 129 5.05 -10.68 -5.43
C TYR A 129 5.49 -11.98 -4.76
N GLN A 130 6.60 -11.96 -4.00
CA GLN A 130 7.15 -13.14 -3.33
C GLN A 130 6.64 -13.23 -1.88
N ASP A 131 5.33 -13.44 -1.75
CA ASP A 131 4.63 -13.32 -0.48
C ASP A 131 5.03 -14.40 0.55
N GLU A 132 5.59 -15.53 0.13
CA GLU A 132 5.87 -16.68 1.01
C GLU A 132 7.21 -16.56 1.76
N LEU A 133 8.22 -15.91 1.16
CA LEU A 133 9.57 -15.77 1.74
C LEU A 133 9.88 -14.35 2.23
N VAL A 134 9.30 -13.33 1.59
CA VAL A 134 9.62 -11.92 1.86
C VAL A 134 8.81 -11.36 3.03
N VAL A 135 7.59 -11.88 3.26
CA VAL A 135 6.72 -11.41 4.36
C VAL A 135 7.37 -11.63 5.72
N GLU A 136 8.08 -12.74 5.93
CA GLU A 136 8.80 -12.96 7.20
C GLU A 136 9.91 -11.92 7.43
N GLN A 137 10.49 -11.36 6.37
CA GLN A 137 11.56 -10.36 6.47
C GLN A 137 11.01 -8.97 6.80
N TRP A 138 9.75 -8.67 6.47
CA TRP A 138 9.11 -7.38 6.78
C TRP A 138 8.97 -7.12 8.28
N TYR A 139 8.95 -8.17 9.10
CA TYR A 139 8.76 -8.09 10.55
C TYR A 139 10.01 -8.44 11.36
N LYS A 140 11.12 -8.80 10.71
CA LYS A 140 12.42 -9.00 11.36
C LYS A 140 13.14 -7.65 11.44
N GLN A 141 12.83 -6.87 12.48
CA GLN A 141 13.63 -5.75 12.95
C GLN A 141 13.84 -5.87 14.46
#